data_AF-A0A352XF63-F1
#
_entry.id   AF-A0A352XF63-F1
#
_cell.length_a   1.000
_cell.length_b   1.000
_cell.length_c   1.000
_cell.angle_alpha   90.00
_cell.angle_beta   90.00
_cell.angle_gamma   90.00
#
_symmetry.space_group_name_H-M   'P 1'
#
loop_
_entity.id
_entity.type
_entity.pdbx_description
1 polymer ?
#
loop_
_entity_poly.entity_id
_entity_poly.type
_entity_poly.pdbx_seq_one_letter_code
_entity_poly.pdbx_strand_id
1 'polypeptide(L)'
;MYKKAYGIIETQAPLHVGATAGEETGNLNLIFRDQFTQTGIIPGSSIRGRFRADMRQEKGKVDYWYGKEASPSQSKSDESKDTTENNTTEGIIKFEYASLVWIPVYCPNQPIVRVSCPALLKRYQKVTGQTVTEFKPYSYFGKASGKTLFFNLGFLKLKQEDKDLANCIPKEVDDANKHLLVVVNDKEISMIHDMALYRQSRVSLEPDKKKAKKGAFFDVEALPECTVMVFPIAMRKTYDSKTVDWEEFLTDGKFIDQGKELYFGGLESIGFGRTEVWLKSHNSN
;
A
#
# COMPACT_ATOMS: atom_id res chain seq x y z
N MET A 1 -10.05 -24.06 2.28
CA MET A 1 -10.10 -23.15 3.43
C MET A 1 -10.35 -21.70 3.01
N TYR A 2 -9.54 -21.11 2.11
CA TYR A 2 -9.72 -19.72 1.67
C TYR A 2 -9.85 -19.58 0.14
N LYS A 3 -10.65 -18.60 -0.32
CA LYS A 3 -10.55 -17.97 -1.64
C LYS A 3 -9.43 -16.93 -1.57
N LYS A 4 -8.58 -16.89 -2.60
CA LYS A 4 -7.50 -15.91 -2.70
C LYS A 4 -7.95 -14.76 -3.61
N ALA A 5 -7.55 -13.56 -3.25
CA ALA A 5 -7.69 -12.36 -4.04
C ALA A 5 -6.45 -11.48 -3.82
N TYR A 6 -6.36 -10.37 -4.54
CA TYR A 6 -5.34 -9.36 -4.33
C TYR A 6 -5.94 -7.98 -4.53
N GLY A 7 -5.25 -6.97 -4.01
CA GLY A 7 -5.55 -5.58 -4.31
C GLY A 7 -4.33 -4.85 -4.86
N ILE A 8 -4.60 -3.85 -5.67
CA ILE A 8 -3.65 -2.88 -6.21
C ILE A 8 -3.96 -1.53 -5.59
N ILE A 9 -2.91 -0.79 -5.22
CA ILE A 9 -3.01 0.58 -4.73
C ILE A 9 -2.13 1.46 -5.60
N GLU A 10 -2.69 2.54 -6.12
CA GLU A 10 -1.93 3.65 -6.67
C GLU A 10 -2.11 4.90 -5.81
N THR A 11 -1.00 5.52 -5.40
CA THR A 11 -1.03 6.78 -4.66
C THR A 11 -1.37 7.95 -5.59
N GLN A 12 -2.37 8.75 -5.23
CA GLN A 12 -2.81 9.96 -5.95
C GLN A 12 -2.43 11.26 -5.22
N ALA A 13 -1.89 11.13 -4.01
CA ALA A 13 -1.26 12.18 -3.21
C ALA A 13 -0.10 11.56 -2.41
N PRO A 14 0.81 12.36 -1.83
CA PRO A 14 1.85 11.83 -0.94
C PRO A 14 1.23 10.98 0.18
N LEU A 15 1.71 9.74 0.35
CA LEU A 15 1.15 8.77 1.28
C LEU A 15 2.06 8.56 2.49
N HIS A 16 1.63 9.05 3.65
CA HIS A 16 2.34 8.89 4.93
C HIS A 16 1.67 7.82 5.80
N VAL A 17 2.20 6.60 5.78
CA VAL A 17 1.82 5.54 6.72
C VAL A 17 2.88 5.47 7.81
N GLY A 18 2.66 6.22 8.89
CA GLY A 18 3.65 6.43 9.95
C GLY A 18 4.09 5.12 10.62
N ALA A 19 5.41 4.93 10.74
CA ALA A 19 6.03 3.82 11.45
C ALA A 19 5.81 3.91 12.97
N THR A 20 5.84 2.78 13.67
CA THR A 20 5.74 2.78 15.14
C THR A 20 7.01 3.38 15.76
N ALA A 21 6.84 4.02 16.93
CA ALA A 21 7.93 4.48 17.79
C ALA A 21 9.02 3.40 17.95
N GLY A 22 10.21 3.68 17.44
CA GLY A 22 11.35 2.75 17.42
C GLY A 22 12.12 2.74 16.09
N GLU A 23 11.45 3.01 14.96
CA GLU A 23 12.14 3.29 13.69
C GLU A 23 12.48 4.77 13.54
N GLU A 24 11.71 5.67 14.18
CA GLU A 24 11.90 7.11 14.14
C GLU A 24 13.30 7.50 14.64
N THR A 25 14.05 8.22 13.79
CA THR A 25 15.38 8.73 14.12
C THR A 25 15.30 10.25 14.29
N GLY A 26 15.45 10.71 15.53
CA GLY A 26 15.36 12.13 15.83
C GLY A 26 13.95 12.68 15.68
N ASN A 27 13.77 13.70 14.84
CA ASN A 27 12.53 14.47 14.71
C ASN A 27 11.87 14.28 13.33
N LEU A 28 12.05 13.09 12.77
CA LEU A 28 11.61 12.68 11.45
C LEU A 28 10.55 11.60 11.58
N ASN A 29 9.33 11.91 11.12
CA ASN A 29 8.23 10.96 11.06
C ASN A 29 8.39 10.09 9.82
N LEU A 30 8.90 8.88 10.02
CA LEU A 30 9.18 7.92 8.96
C LEU A 30 7.90 7.21 8.48
N ILE A 31 7.95 6.70 7.26
CA ILE A 31 7.01 5.68 6.79
C ILE A 31 7.42 4.27 7.21
N PHE A 32 6.45 3.37 7.35
CA PHE A 32 6.69 1.93 7.52
C PHE A 32 7.48 1.34 6.35
N ARG A 33 8.49 0.52 6.64
CA ARG A 33 9.33 -0.15 5.64
C ARG A 33 9.36 -1.68 5.80
N ASP A 34 9.53 -2.39 4.70
CA ASP A 34 9.81 -3.82 4.67
C ASP A 34 11.23 -4.10 5.15
N GLN A 35 11.41 -5.03 6.09
CA GLN A 35 12.72 -5.28 6.71
C GLN A 35 13.78 -5.79 5.71
N PHE A 36 13.37 -6.44 4.63
CA PHE A 36 14.29 -7.05 3.67
C PHE A 36 14.69 -6.10 2.55
N THR A 37 13.71 -5.44 1.94
CA THR A 37 13.93 -4.52 0.81
C THR A 37 14.13 -3.08 1.25
N GLN A 38 13.79 -2.74 2.50
CA GLN A 38 13.80 -1.37 3.05
C GLN A 38 12.93 -0.39 2.25
N THR A 39 11.94 -0.92 1.51
CA THR A 39 10.97 -0.14 0.74
C THR A 39 9.70 0.08 1.55
N GLY A 40 8.98 1.16 1.26
CA GLY A 40 7.75 1.53 1.96
C GLY A 40 6.66 0.48 1.78
N ILE A 41 5.94 0.20 2.87
CA ILE A 41 4.81 -0.73 2.90
C ILE A 41 3.61 -0.13 3.61
N ILE A 42 2.42 -0.62 3.27
CA ILE A 42 1.21 -0.36 4.07
C ILE A 42 0.92 -1.62 4.88
N PRO A 43 0.94 -1.57 6.23
CA PRO A 43 0.57 -2.70 7.05
C PRO A 43 -0.84 -3.22 6.75
N GLY A 44 -1.01 -4.55 6.75
CA GLY A 44 -2.32 -5.17 6.55
C GLY A 44 -3.36 -4.71 7.59
N SER A 45 -2.91 -4.34 8.80
CA SER A 45 -3.75 -3.71 9.83
C SER A 45 -4.25 -2.32 9.42
N SER A 46 -3.44 -1.51 8.76
CA SER A 46 -3.83 -0.19 8.23
C SER A 46 -4.83 -0.34 7.09
N ILE A 47 -4.62 -1.31 6.18
CA ILE A 47 -5.57 -1.63 5.11
C ILE A 47 -6.90 -2.09 5.70
N ARG A 48 -6.86 -3.07 6.60
CA ARG A 48 -8.03 -3.57 7.33
C ARG A 48 -8.77 -2.44 8.04
N GLY A 49 -8.04 -1.57 8.75
CA GLY A 49 -8.61 -0.45 9.50
C GLY A 49 -9.36 0.52 8.60
N ARG A 50 -8.77 0.91 7.46
CA ARG A 50 -9.41 1.81 6.50
C ARG A 50 -10.64 1.18 5.84
N PHE A 51 -10.54 -0.06 5.36
CA PHE A 51 -11.68 -0.75 4.73
C PHE A 51 -12.82 -0.94 5.72
N ARG A 52 -12.50 -1.37 6.95
CA ARG A 52 -13.48 -1.49 8.03
C ARG A 52 -14.15 -0.16 8.33
N ALA A 53 -13.39 0.93 8.42
CA ALA A 53 -13.92 2.26 8.72
C ALA A 53 -14.86 2.76 7.62
N ASP A 54 -14.56 2.46 6.36
CA ASP A 54 -15.42 2.83 5.23
C ASP A 54 -16.75 2.06 5.23
N MET A 55 -16.73 0.78 5.59
CA MET A 55 -17.92 -0.07 5.70
C MET A 55 -18.81 0.25 6.93
N ARG A 56 -18.36 1.07 7.89
CA ARG A 56 -19.13 1.42 9.11
C ARG A 56 -20.45 2.13 8.85
N GLN A 57 -20.66 2.64 7.65
CA GLN A 57 -21.91 3.30 7.28
C GLN A 57 -23.12 2.34 7.26
N GLU A 58 -22.88 1.02 7.31
CA GLU A 58 -23.93 0.01 7.18
C GLU A 58 -23.94 -0.96 8.37
N LYS A 59 -25.08 -1.01 9.07
CA LYS A 59 -25.24 -1.77 10.32
C LYS A 59 -25.10 -3.27 10.07
N GLY A 60 -24.20 -3.93 10.79
CA GLY A 60 -24.02 -5.39 10.80
C GLY A 60 -23.00 -5.95 9.80
N LYS A 61 -22.69 -5.23 8.71
CA LYS A 61 -21.72 -5.69 7.69
C LYS A 61 -20.28 -5.72 8.20
N VAL A 62 -19.90 -4.70 8.98
CA VAL A 62 -18.56 -4.63 9.59
C VAL A 62 -18.26 -5.85 10.44
N ASP A 63 -19.22 -6.26 11.28
CA ASP A 63 -19.06 -7.38 12.20
C ASP A 63 -18.98 -8.71 11.45
N TYR A 64 -19.75 -8.85 10.36
CA TYR A 64 -19.71 -10.02 9.49
C TYR A 64 -18.34 -10.18 8.82
N TRP A 65 -17.83 -9.12 8.17
CA TRP A 65 -16.57 -9.19 7.44
C TRP A 65 -15.33 -9.19 8.33
N TYR A 66 -15.31 -8.33 9.35
CA TYR A 66 -14.12 -8.02 10.13
C TYR A 66 -14.11 -8.62 11.54
N GLY A 67 -15.21 -9.24 11.97
CA GLY A 67 -15.36 -9.80 13.31
C GLY A 67 -15.86 -8.80 14.35
N LYS A 68 -16.40 -9.34 15.45
CA LYS A 68 -16.98 -8.58 16.57
C LYS A 68 -15.97 -8.40 17.71
N GLU A 69 -15.93 -7.19 18.24
CA GLU A 69 -15.22 -6.88 19.48
C GLU A 69 -16.01 -7.37 20.70
N ALA A 70 -15.31 -7.63 21.81
CA ALA A 70 -15.96 -7.95 23.07
C ALA A 70 -16.79 -6.74 23.54
N SER A 71 -18.04 -6.96 23.94
CA SER A 71 -18.89 -5.86 24.41
C SER A 71 -18.36 -5.34 25.76
N PRO A 72 -18.10 -4.03 25.92
CA PRO A 72 -17.53 -3.46 27.15
C PRO A 72 -18.48 -3.49 28.36
N SER A 73 -19.72 -3.98 28.22
CA SER A 73 -20.78 -3.92 29.23
C SER A 73 -21.03 -5.22 30.03
N GLN A 74 -20.03 -6.09 30.19
CA GLN A 74 -20.06 -7.14 31.22
C GLN A 74 -18.99 -6.88 32.30
N SER A 75 -18.98 -5.66 32.85
CA SER A 75 -18.33 -5.40 34.13
C SER A 75 -19.37 -4.95 35.16
N LYS A 76 -19.69 -5.91 36.04
CA LYS A 76 -20.24 -5.76 37.40
C LYS A 76 -21.71 -5.35 37.55
N SER A 77 -22.60 -6.32 37.39
CA SER A 77 -23.65 -6.60 38.39
C SER A 77 -24.35 -7.91 38.00
N ASP A 78 -24.25 -8.89 38.90
CA ASP A 78 -25.18 -10.01 39.11
C ASP A 78 -24.44 -11.35 39.20
N GLU A 79 -24.16 -11.72 40.45
CA GLU A 79 -23.92 -13.10 40.85
C GLU A 79 -25.21 -13.90 40.62
N SER A 80 -25.48 -14.34 39.39
CA SER A 80 -26.19 -15.59 39.11
C SER A 80 -26.42 -15.82 37.61
N LYS A 81 -26.08 -17.05 37.20
CA LYS A 81 -26.49 -17.79 36.00
C LYS A 81 -25.72 -17.56 34.70
N ASP A 82 -25.07 -18.67 34.33
CA ASP A 82 -24.73 -19.16 33.01
C ASP A 82 -23.73 -18.38 32.13
N THR A 83 -22.81 -19.19 31.62
CA THR A 83 -21.77 -18.95 30.61
C THR A 83 -22.33 -18.25 29.37
N THR A 84 -22.51 -16.93 29.44
CA THR A 84 -22.60 -16.10 28.24
C THR A 84 -21.18 -15.91 27.73
N GLU A 85 -20.81 -16.76 26.78
CA GLU A 85 -19.58 -16.64 26.01
C GLU A 85 -19.36 -15.18 25.61
N ASN A 86 -18.18 -14.64 25.91
CA ASN A 86 -17.69 -13.41 25.31
C ASN A 86 -17.72 -13.63 23.77
N ASN A 87 -18.80 -13.20 23.12
CA ASN A 87 -19.09 -13.47 21.70
C ASN A 87 -18.20 -12.67 20.73
N THR A 88 -16.89 -12.70 20.93
CA THR A 88 -15.90 -12.23 19.97
C THR A 88 -15.88 -13.17 18.77
N THR A 89 -15.89 -12.61 17.56
CA THR A 89 -15.76 -13.41 16.34
C THR A 89 -14.54 -12.97 15.55
N GLU A 90 -13.89 -13.94 14.90
CA GLU A 90 -12.81 -13.66 13.97
C GLU A 90 -13.36 -13.11 12.64
N GLY A 91 -12.58 -12.27 11.97
CA GLY A 91 -12.91 -11.81 10.62
C GLY A 91 -12.86 -12.94 9.59
N ILE A 92 -13.75 -12.86 8.60
CA ILE A 92 -13.80 -13.80 7.47
C ILE A 92 -12.88 -13.41 6.32
N ILE A 93 -12.40 -12.15 6.31
CA ILE A 93 -11.44 -11.63 5.35
C ILE A 93 -10.16 -11.13 6.04
N LYS A 94 -9.02 -11.43 5.44
CA LYS A 94 -7.67 -11.05 5.88
C LYS A 94 -6.97 -10.29 4.77
N PHE A 95 -6.28 -9.21 5.16
CA PHE A 95 -5.40 -8.42 4.30
C PHE A 95 -3.96 -8.59 4.75
N GLU A 96 -3.06 -8.77 3.79
CA GLU A 96 -1.63 -8.77 4.04
C GLU A 96 -1.02 -7.40 3.73
N TYR A 97 0.28 -7.24 3.95
CA TYR A 97 0.97 -5.97 3.74
C TYR A 97 0.96 -5.59 2.25
N ALA A 98 0.63 -4.33 1.94
CA ALA A 98 0.87 -3.80 0.62
C ALA A 98 2.35 -3.54 0.43
N SER A 99 2.93 -4.22 -0.54
CA SER A 99 4.33 -4.12 -0.91
C SER A 99 4.48 -3.27 -2.15
N LEU A 100 5.57 -2.50 -2.22
CA LEU A 100 5.94 -1.76 -3.41
C LEU A 100 6.04 -2.67 -4.64
N VAL A 101 5.52 -2.20 -5.78
CA VAL A 101 5.74 -2.79 -7.11
C VAL A 101 6.57 -1.82 -7.96
N TRP A 102 6.13 -0.57 -8.07
CA TRP A 102 6.82 0.49 -8.83
C TRP A 102 6.85 1.78 -8.02
N ILE A 103 8.03 2.40 -7.91
CA ILE A 103 8.18 3.74 -7.35
C ILE A 103 8.57 4.72 -8.46
N PRO A 104 7.88 5.87 -8.58
CA PRO A 104 8.31 6.92 -9.49
C PRO A 104 9.52 7.64 -8.91
N VAL A 105 10.52 7.85 -9.78
CA VAL A 105 11.76 8.53 -9.43
C VAL A 105 11.99 9.64 -10.44
N TYR A 106 12.19 10.86 -9.93
CA TYR A 106 12.60 11.98 -10.76
C TYR A 106 14.00 11.72 -11.33
N CYS A 107 14.15 11.92 -12.63
CA CYS A 107 15.40 11.76 -13.34
C CYS A 107 15.59 12.99 -14.26
N PRO A 108 16.62 13.83 -14.06
CA PRO A 108 16.73 15.12 -14.75
C PRO A 108 16.69 15.05 -16.28
N ASN A 109 17.20 13.97 -16.87
CA ASN A 109 17.20 13.77 -18.33
C ASN A 109 16.05 12.88 -18.83
N GLN A 110 15.14 12.46 -17.95
CA GLN A 110 13.97 11.66 -18.24
C GLN A 110 12.92 11.93 -17.14
N PRO A 111 11.97 12.87 -17.32
CA PRO A 111 11.29 13.57 -16.23
C PRO A 111 10.80 12.68 -15.08
N ILE A 112 10.18 11.53 -15.36
CA ILE A 112 9.83 10.52 -14.36
C ILE A 112 10.12 9.12 -14.93
N VAL A 113 10.81 8.30 -14.13
CA VAL A 113 11.08 6.88 -14.40
C VAL A 113 10.43 6.03 -13.30
N ARG A 114 9.72 4.97 -13.67
CA ARG A 114 9.19 3.99 -12.71
C ARG A 114 10.24 2.92 -12.46
N VAL A 115 10.68 2.79 -11.21
CA VAL A 115 11.74 1.87 -10.82
C VAL A 115 11.18 0.70 -10.01
N SER A 116 11.67 -0.49 -10.29
CA SER A 116 11.44 -1.71 -9.51
C SER A 116 12.72 -2.56 -9.47
N CYS A 117 12.66 -3.73 -8.84
CA CYS A 117 13.75 -4.71 -8.84
C CYS A 117 13.22 -6.15 -9.00
N PRO A 118 14.06 -7.12 -9.36
CA PRO A 118 13.62 -8.50 -9.60
C PRO A 118 12.80 -9.10 -8.45
N ALA A 119 13.18 -8.85 -7.19
CA ALA A 119 12.44 -9.37 -6.04
C ALA A 119 11.02 -8.81 -5.93
N LEU A 120 10.82 -7.51 -6.18
CA LEU A 120 9.49 -6.88 -6.14
C LEU A 120 8.60 -7.34 -7.29
N LEU A 121 9.14 -7.44 -8.51
CA LEU A 121 8.38 -7.93 -9.67
C LEU A 121 8.00 -9.40 -9.52
N LYS A 122 8.93 -10.25 -9.04
CA LYS A 122 8.64 -11.65 -8.72
C LYS A 122 7.54 -11.79 -7.66
N ARG A 123 7.53 -10.91 -6.66
CA ARG A 123 6.45 -10.86 -5.65
C ARG A 123 5.13 -10.48 -6.30
N TYR A 124 5.10 -9.40 -7.09
CA TYR A 124 3.91 -8.97 -7.82
C TYR A 124 3.31 -10.10 -8.65
N GLN A 125 4.12 -10.74 -9.51
CA GLN A 125 3.68 -11.85 -10.35
C GLN A 125 3.08 -13.00 -9.53
N LYS A 126 3.71 -13.37 -8.40
CA LYS A 126 3.17 -14.40 -7.49
C LYS A 126 1.84 -13.99 -6.85
N VAL A 127 1.73 -12.74 -6.39
CA VAL A 127 0.51 -12.24 -5.73
C VAL A 127 -0.63 -12.12 -6.72
N THR A 128 -0.37 -11.77 -7.98
CA THR A 128 -1.39 -11.69 -9.03
C THR A 128 -1.64 -13.02 -9.76
N GLY A 129 -0.89 -14.08 -9.41
CA GLY A 129 -1.03 -15.41 -10.03
C GLY A 129 -0.54 -15.49 -11.48
N GLN A 130 0.36 -14.60 -11.88
CA GLN A 130 1.01 -14.63 -13.18
C GLN A 130 2.12 -15.68 -13.22
N THR A 131 2.45 -16.16 -14.42
CA THR A 131 3.69 -16.92 -14.64
C THR A 131 4.88 -16.04 -14.30
N VAL A 132 5.79 -16.55 -13.47
CA VAL A 132 6.97 -15.79 -13.02
C VAL A 132 7.99 -15.70 -14.15
N THR A 133 8.39 -14.48 -14.48
CA THR A 133 9.44 -14.16 -15.46
C THR A 133 10.60 -13.51 -14.70
N GLU A 134 11.83 -13.96 -14.95
CA GLU A 134 12.99 -13.37 -14.29
C GLU A 134 13.52 -12.17 -15.09
N PHE A 135 13.48 -10.98 -14.48
CA PHE A 135 14.01 -9.78 -15.08
C PHE A 135 15.47 -9.56 -14.67
N LYS A 136 16.32 -9.23 -15.64
CA LYS A 136 17.73 -8.90 -15.37
C LYS A 136 17.84 -7.45 -14.87
N PRO A 137 18.72 -7.14 -13.90
CA PRO A 137 18.99 -5.76 -13.53
C PRO A 137 19.37 -4.90 -14.73
N TYR A 138 18.88 -3.67 -14.72
CA TYR A 138 19.00 -2.65 -15.76
C TYR A 138 18.30 -2.98 -17.08
N SER A 139 17.36 -3.94 -17.05
CA SER A 139 16.35 -4.06 -18.10
C SER A 139 15.38 -2.87 -18.04
N TYR A 140 14.81 -2.52 -19.18
CA TYR A 140 13.89 -1.39 -19.27
C TYR A 140 12.81 -1.61 -20.33
N PHE A 141 11.72 -0.86 -20.23
CA PHE A 141 10.67 -0.82 -21.24
C PHE A 141 10.10 0.59 -21.40
N GLY A 142 9.86 1.01 -22.64
CA GLY A 142 9.31 2.33 -22.97
C GLY A 142 10.34 3.29 -23.57
N LYS A 143 9.89 4.53 -23.83
CA LYS A 143 10.69 5.54 -24.53
C LYS A 143 11.73 6.18 -23.61
N ALA A 144 13.00 5.82 -23.80
CA ALA A 144 14.13 6.45 -23.13
C ALA A 144 14.71 7.58 -23.98
N SER A 145 14.99 8.74 -23.35
CA SER A 145 15.67 9.88 -24.01
C SER A 145 17.16 9.63 -24.28
N GLY A 146 17.72 8.59 -23.66
CA GLY A 146 19.10 8.12 -23.85
C GLY A 146 19.37 6.81 -23.10
N LYS A 147 20.55 6.21 -23.29
CA LYS A 147 20.93 4.96 -22.62
C LYS A 147 21.50 5.14 -21.21
N THR A 148 21.66 6.38 -20.76
CA THR A 148 22.15 6.70 -19.42
C THR A 148 21.12 7.57 -18.72
N LEU A 149 20.65 7.10 -17.57
CA LEU A 149 19.76 7.83 -16.67
C LEU A 149 20.58 8.48 -15.56
N PHE A 150 20.12 9.63 -15.11
CA PHE A 150 20.78 10.44 -14.10
C PHE A 150 19.93 10.35 -12.84
N PHE A 151 20.41 9.63 -11.84
CA PHE A 151 19.82 9.65 -10.51
C PHE A 151 20.67 10.57 -9.62
N ASN A 152 20.13 11.09 -8.52
CA ASN A 152 20.88 12.05 -7.69
C ASN A 152 22.21 11.48 -7.14
N LEU A 153 22.38 10.15 -7.11
CA LEU A 153 23.61 9.49 -6.65
C LEU A 153 24.56 9.04 -7.78
N GLY A 154 24.17 9.21 -9.05
CA GLY A 154 25.04 8.87 -10.18
C GLY A 154 24.32 8.46 -11.46
N PHE A 155 25.07 7.75 -12.31
CA PHE A 155 24.63 7.37 -13.65
C PHE A 155 24.21 5.90 -13.68
N LEU A 156 23.01 5.63 -14.19
CA LEU A 156 22.52 4.28 -14.45
C LEU A 156 22.47 4.02 -15.95
N LYS A 157 23.22 3.03 -16.43
CA LYS A 157 23.24 2.64 -17.84
C LYS A 157 22.18 1.57 -18.10
N LEU A 158 21.25 1.87 -18.99
CA LEU A 158 20.26 0.93 -19.50
C LEU A 158 20.96 -0.16 -20.33
N LYS A 159 20.68 -1.44 -20.03
CA LYS A 159 21.37 -2.57 -20.68
C LYS A 159 20.55 -3.18 -21.81
N GLN A 160 19.35 -3.65 -21.51
CA GLN A 160 18.52 -4.39 -22.46
C GLN A 160 17.07 -3.91 -22.39
N GLU A 161 16.43 -3.78 -23.54
CA GLU A 161 14.98 -3.59 -23.58
C GLU A 161 14.30 -4.94 -23.35
N ASP A 162 13.26 -4.95 -22.52
CA ASP A 162 12.53 -6.15 -22.16
C ASP A 162 11.02 -5.87 -22.21
N LYS A 163 10.37 -6.36 -23.26
CA LYS A 163 8.94 -6.11 -23.51
C LYS A 163 8.03 -6.78 -22.50
N ASP A 164 8.50 -7.83 -21.81
CA ASP A 164 7.71 -8.54 -20.82
C ASP A 164 7.51 -7.71 -19.54
N LEU A 165 8.30 -6.65 -19.34
CA LEU A 165 8.07 -5.67 -18.26
C LEU A 165 6.71 -4.98 -18.36
N ALA A 166 6.18 -4.80 -19.58
CA ALA A 166 4.85 -4.25 -19.77
C ALA A 166 3.74 -5.11 -19.15
N ASN A 167 4.00 -6.40 -18.92
CA ASN A 167 3.06 -7.30 -18.24
C ASN A 167 3.11 -7.15 -16.70
N CYS A 168 4.14 -6.51 -16.19
CA CYS A 168 4.39 -6.34 -14.75
C CYS A 168 3.93 -4.99 -14.20
N ILE A 169 3.21 -4.19 -15.00
CA ILE A 169 2.47 -3.03 -14.52
C ILE A 169 0.98 -3.40 -14.46
N PRO A 170 0.27 -3.12 -13.35
CA PRO A 170 -1.17 -3.39 -13.27
C PRO A 170 -1.92 -2.65 -14.38
N LYS A 171 -2.93 -3.29 -14.96
CA LYS A 171 -3.71 -2.71 -16.07
C LYS A 171 -4.61 -1.57 -15.63
N GLU A 172 -4.91 -1.55 -14.34
CA GLU A 172 -5.72 -0.55 -13.65
C GLU A 172 -4.98 0.79 -13.49
N VAL A 173 -3.65 0.80 -13.59
CA VAL A 173 -2.84 2.00 -13.50
C VAL A 173 -2.90 2.74 -14.85
N ASP A 174 -3.62 3.86 -14.89
CA ASP A 174 -3.94 4.61 -16.11
C ASP A 174 -2.71 5.07 -16.91
N ASP A 175 -1.61 5.37 -16.23
CA ASP A 175 -0.39 5.88 -16.86
C ASP A 175 0.65 4.79 -17.19
N ALA A 176 0.22 3.52 -17.23
CA ALA A 176 1.10 2.36 -17.34
C ALA A 176 2.10 2.42 -18.51
N ASN A 177 1.75 3.11 -19.60
CA ASN A 177 2.58 3.27 -20.79
C ASN A 177 3.27 4.65 -20.91
N LYS A 178 3.05 5.55 -19.95
CA LYS A 178 3.53 6.94 -19.99
C LYS A 178 4.99 7.05 -19.55
N HIS A 179 5.42 6.21 -18.62
CA HIS A 179 6.73 6.31 -17.97
C HIS A 179 7.66 5.18 -18.40
N LEU A 180 8.96 5.51 -18.48
CA LEU A 180 9.99 4.50 -18.68
C LEU A 180 10.02 3.57 -17.47
N LEU A 181 9.89 2.27 -17.70
CA LEU A 181 10.03 1.24 -16.67
C LEU A 181 11.49 0.81 -16.60
N VAL A 182 12.06 0.75 -15.40
CA VAL A 182 13.45 0.34 -15.18
C VAL A 182 13.54 -0.64 -14.02
N VAL A 183 14.22 -1.75 -14.26
CA VAL A 183 14.57 -2.71 -13.22
C VAL A 183 15.98 -2.40 -12.74
N VAL A 184 16.18 -2.26 -11.43
CA VAL A 184 17.52 -2.09 -10.82
C VAL A 184 17.93 -3.36 -10.07
N ASN A 185 19.15 -3.40 -9.55
CA ASN A 185 19.55 -4.52 -8.70
C ASN A 185 18.74 -4.51 -7.39
N ASP A 186 18.42 -5.68 -6.84
CA ASP A 186 17.76 -5.79 -5.52
C ASP A 186 18.55 -5.07 -4.41
N LYS A 187 19.88 -4.94 -4.54
CA LYS A 187 20.74 -4.22 -3.59
C LYS A 187 20.63 -2.70 -3.68
N GLU A 188 20.11 -2.17 -4.79
CA GLU A 188 20.03 -0.73 -5.08
C GLU A 188 18.64 -0.17 -4.76
N ILE A 189 17.62 -1.02 -4.68
CA ILE A 189 16.22 -0.59 -4.55
C ILE A 189 15.97 0.19 -3.27
N SER A 190 16.62 -0.17 -2.16
CA SER A 190 16.46 0.52 -0.87
C SER A 190 16.90 1.97 -0.96
N MET A 191 18.09 2.19 -1.54
CA MET A 191 18.68 3.51 -1.72
C MET A 191 17.88 4.35 -2.72
N ILE A 192 17.47 3.77 -3.86
CA ILE A 192 16.66 4.48 -4.85
C ILE A 192 15.28 4.84 -4.29
N HIS A 193 14.66 3.91 -3.55
CA HIS A 193 13.41 4.16 -2.86
C HIS A 193 13.56 5.33 -1.89
N ASP A 194 14.60 5.31 -1.06
CA ASP A 194 14.85 6.37 -0.09
C ASP A 194 15.01 7.74 -0.75
N MET A 195 15.69 7.82 -1.89
CA MET A 195 15.85 9.07 -2.66
C MET A 195 14.54 9.56 -3.30
N ALA A 196 13.60 8.67 -3.57
CA ALA A 196 12.33 8.99 -4.21
C ALA A 196 11.26 9.47 -3.22
N LEU A 197 11.49 9.30 -1.92
CA LEU A 197 10.54 9.71 -0.90
C LEU A 197 10.28 11.21 -0.92
N TYR A 198 9.00 11.55 -0.79
CA TYR A 198 8.57 12.90 -0.47
C TYR A 198 9.03 13.24 0.94
N ARG A 199 9.76 14.35 1.11
CA ARG A 199 10.20 14.85 2.41
C ARG A 199 9.83 16.31 2.56
N GLN A 200 9.19 16.65 3.67
CA GLN A 200 8.78 18.01 3.96
C GLN A 200 9.04 18.37 5.42
N SER A 201 9.73 19.49 5.63
CA SER A 201 9.84 20.13 6.93
C SER A 201 8.55 20.86 7.30
N ARG A 202 8.13 20.67 8.54
CA ARG A 202 6.88 21.21 9.09
C ARG A 202 7.11 21.90 10.41
N VAL A 203 6.26 22.88 10.70
CA VAL A 203 6.35 23.66 11.92
C VAL A 203 4.96 24.05 12.43
N SER A 204 4.76 23.96 13.76
CA SER A 204 3.61 24.60 14.40
C SER A 204 3.97 26.02 14.83
N LEU A 205 3.16 26.99 14.42
CA LEU A 205 3.32 28.40 14.80
C LEU A 205 2.57 28.73 16.10
N GLU A 206 3.04 29.75 16.83
CA GLU A 206 2.32 30.36 17.94
C GLU A 206 0.98 30.95 17.43
N PRO A 207 -0.15 30.83 18.16
CA PRO A 207 -1.46 31.26 17.67
C PRO A 207 -1.54 32.78 17.40
N ASP A 208 -0.84 33.57 18.20
CA ASP A 208 -0.87 35.03 18.22
C ASP A 208 0.32 35.67 17.49
N LYS A 209 1.31 34.88 17.06
CA LYS A 209 2.57 35.38 16.48
C LYS A 209 3.04 34.52 15.31
N LYS A 210 3.59 35.15 14.28
CA LYS A 210 4.26 34.46 13.15
C LYS A 210 5.63 33.93 13.56
N LYS A 211 5.67 33.08 14.58
CA LYS A 211 6.87 32.51 15.18
C LYS A 211 6.65 31.01 15.44
N ALA A 212 7.68 30.20 15.18
CA ALA A 212 7.66 28.78 15.49
C ALA A 212 7.57 28.54 17.01
N LYS A 213 6.69 27.62 17.43
CA LYS A 213 6.69 27.13 18.81
C LYS A 213 7.99 26.39 19.10
N LYS A 214 8.49 26.53 20.32
CA LYS A 214 9.70 25.83 20.76
C LYS A 214 9.50 24.31 20.64
N GLY A 215 10.39 23.64 19.91
CA GLY A 215 10.36 22.19 19.71
C GLY A 215 9.29 21.69 18.73
N ALA A 216 8.62 22.57 17.98
CA ALA A 216 7.53 22.17 17.08
C ALA A 216 7.92 22.10 15.61
N PHE A 217 9.22 22.06 15.30
CA PHE A 217 9.73 21.71 13.98
C PHE A 217 9.79 20.19 13.89
N PHE A 218 9.42 19.59 12.76
CA PHE A 218 9.56 18.15 12.52
C PHE A 218 9.54 17.89 11.01
N ASP A 219 10.15 16.80 10.57
CA ASP A 219 10.13 16.39 9.17
C ASP A 219 9.15 15.22 8.99
N VAL A 220 8.55 15.12 7.80
CA VAL A 220 7.70 13.99 7.44
C VAL A 220 8.20 13.33 6.16
N GLU A 221 8.19 12.00 6.14
CA GLU A 221 8.38 11.21 4.92
C GLU A 221 7.05 10.72 4.37
N ALA A 222 6.93 10.59 3.05
CA ALA A 222 5.79 9.96 2.41
C ALA A 222 6.21 9.25 1.12
N LEU A 223 5.47 8.22 0.74
CA LEU A 223 5.56 7.66 -0.61
C LEU A 223 5.09 8.73 -1.61
N PRO A 224 5.79 8.93 -2.74
CA PRO A 224 5.38 9.90 -3.75
C PRO A 224 4.10 9.46 -4.45
N GLU A 225 3.40 10.43 -5.05
CA GLU A 225 2.32 10.18 -6.03
C GLU A 225 2.77 9.22 -7.13
N CYS A 226 1.84 8.47 -7.73
CA CYS A 226 2.09 7.42 -8.71
C CYS A 226 2.89 6.21 -8.20
N THR A 227 3.13 6.05 -6.90
CA THR A 227 3.60 4.78 -6.32
C THR A 227 2.55 3.69 -6.49
N VAL A 228 2.97 2.53 -7.02
CA VAL A 228 2.11 1.36 -7.24
C VAL A 228 2.48 0.26 -6.26
N MET A 229 1.48 -0.28 -5.58
CA MET A 229 1.64 -1.32 -4.55
C MET A 229 0.65 -2.47 -4.78
N VAL A 230 0.98 -3.64 -4.24
CA VAL A 230 0.13 -4.84 -4.31
C VAL A 230 0.02 -5.50 -2.93
N PHE A 231 -1.16 -6.00 -2.57
CA PHE A 231 -1.37 -6.77 -1.34
C PHE A 231 -2.22 -8.03 -1.58
N PRO A 232 -1.85 -9.17 -0.98
CA PRO A 232 -2.69 -10.36 -0.93
C PRO A 232 -3.94 -10.18 -0.05
N ILE A 233 -5.01 -10.86 -0.44
CA ILE A 233 -6.26 -10.98 0.30
C ILE A 233 -6.63 -12.46 0.41
N ALA A 234 -7.04 -12.88 1.61
CA ALA A 234 -7.57 -14.21 1.84
C ALA A 234 -8.96 -14.11 2.48
N MET A 235 -9.93 -14.80 1.88
CA MET A 235 -11.32 -14.80 2.34
C MET A 235 -11.76 -16.23 2.61
N ARG A 236 -12.47 -16.51 3.70
CA ARG A 236 -12.98 -17.86 3.99
C ARG A 236 -13.87 -18.34 2.83
N LYS A 237 -13.83 -19.64 2.50
CA LYS A 237 -14.77 -20.21 1.51
C LYS A 237 -16.19 -20.30 2.07
N THR A 238 -16.29 -20.61 3.35
CA THR A 238 -17.56 -20.76 4.09
C THR A 238 -17.46 -20.11 5.47
N TYR A 239 -18.57 -19.60 5.96
CA TYR A 239 -18.75 -19.08 7.31
C TYR A 239 -20.19 -19.33 7.75
N ASP A 240 -20.37 -19.84 8.97
CA ASP A 240 -21.69 -20.21 9.51
C ASP A 240 -22.52 -21.09 8.54
N SER A 241 -21.89 -22.14 8.02
CA SER A 241 -22.46 -23.08 7.03
C SER A 241 -22.95 -22.45 5.70
N LYS A 242 -22.66 -21.17 5.46
CA LYS A 242 -22.95 -20.46 4.20
C LYS A 242 -21.67 -20.24 3.40
N THR A 243 -21.82 -20.21 2.08
CA THR A 243 -20.72 -19.80 1.19
C THR A 243 -20.49 -18.30 1.35
N VAL A 244 -19.23 -17.88 1.45
CA VAL A 244 -18.86 -16.46 1.45
C VAL A 244 -18.61 -16.04 0.01
N ASP A 245 -19.37 -15.06 -0.47
CA ASP A 245 -19.25 -14.55 -1.83
C ASP A 245 -18.28 -13.37 -1.91
N TRP A 246 -17.47 -13.36 -2.97
CA TRP A 246 -16.54 -12.28 -3.25
C TRP A 246 -17.30 -11.03 -3.71
N GLU A 247 -18.36 -11.21 -4.50
CA GLU A 247 -19.17 -10.10 -5.01
C GLU A 247 -19.95 -9.41 -3.88
N GLU A 248 -20.36 -10.15 -2.85
CA GLU A 248 -20.97 -9.59 -1.65
C GLU A 248 -19.96 -8.69 -0.90
N PHE A 249 -18.69 -9.12 -0.79
CA PHE A 249 -17.64 -8.29 -0.19
C PHE A 249 -17.40 -7.00 -0.99
N LEU A 250 -17.34 -7.08 -2.33
CA LEU A 250 -17.18 -5.90 -3.17
C LEU A 250 -18.37 -4.94 -3.04
N THR A 251 -19.60 -5.48 -3.04
CA THR A 251 -20.83 -4.70 -2.89
C THR A 251 -20.89 -4.00 -1.53
N ASP A 252 -20.66 -4.73 -0.45
CA ASP A 252 -20.64 -4.22 0.92
C ASP A 252 -19.51 -3.22 1.15
N GLY A 253 -18.37 -3.49 0.53
CA GLY A 253 -17.21 -2.62 0.51
C GLY A 253 -17.33 -1.48 -0.49
N LYS A 254 -18.44 -1.34 -1.23
CA LYS A 254 -18.66 -0.32 -2.27
C LYS A 254 -17.50 -0.21 -3.28
N PHE A 255 -16.89 -1.33 -3.63
CA PHE A 255 -15.90 -1.40 -4.71
C PHE A 255 -16.64 -1.55 -6.04
N ILE A 256 -16.26 -0.71 -7.01
CA ILE A 256 -16.74 -0.78 -8.39
C ILE A 256 -15.59 -1.16 -9.32
N ASP A 257 -15.90 -1.54 -10.57
CA ASP A 257 -14.91 -2.00 -11.54
C ASP A 257 -13.81 -0.97 -11.83
N GLN A 258 -14.13 0.32 -11.74
CA GLN A 258 -13.21 1.43 -11.98
C GLN A 258 -12.18 1.62 -10.87
N GLY A 259 -12.33 0.95 -9.73
CA GLY A 259 -11.56 1.21 -8.53
C GLY A 259 -12.37 1.94 -7.47
N LYS A 260 -11.73 2.18 -6.34
CA LYS A 260 -12.28 2.96 -5.25
C LYS A 260 -11.23 3.89 -4.67
N GLU A 261 -11.57 5.17 -4.61
CA GLU A 261 -10.78 6.16 -3.90
C GLU A 261 -10.83 5.90 -2.39
N LEU A 262 -9.66 5.80 -1.76
CA LEU A 262 -9.51 5.63 -0.32
C LEU A 262 -8.34 6.47 0.20
N TYR A 263 -8.44 6.87 1.47
CA TYR A 263 -7.42 7.65 2.17
C TYR A 263 -6.68 6.80 3.21
N PHE A 264 -5.43 6.45 2.94
CA PHE A 264 -4.60 5.68 3.87
C PHE A 264 -3.61 6.55 4.64
N GLY A 265 -3.20 6.05 5.81
CA GLY A 265 -2.18 6.70 6.62
C GLY A 265 -2.70 7.88 7.42
N GLY A 266 -1.79 8.78 7.81
CA GLY A 266 -2.09 10.01 8.53
C GLY A 266 -2.06 11.23 7.63
N LEU A 267 -2.15 12.42 8.23
CA LEU A 267 -2.01 13.70 7.52
C LEU A 267 -3.11 13.95 6.44
N GLU A 268 -4.26 13.29 6.55
CA GLU A 268 -5.37 13.40 5.59
C GLU A 268 -5.87 14.86 5.44
N SER A 269 -6.09 15.56 6.56
CA SER A 269 -6.59 16.95 6.61
C SER A 269 -5.75 18.01 5.88
N ILE A 270 -4.55 17.64 5.44
CA ILE A 270 -3.54 18.49 4.80
C ILE A 270 -3.11 17.91 3.45
N GLY A 271 -3.93 17.03 2.87
CA GLY A 271 -3.79 16.56 1.49
C GLY A 271 -2.92 15.32 1.30
N PHE A 272 -2.68 14.51 2.34
CA PHE A 272 -1.96 13.24 2.21
C PHE A 272 -2.92 12.07 2.12
N GLY A 273 -2.40 10.94 1.62
CA GLY A 273 -3.04 9.63 1.79
C GLY A 273 -4.07 9.27 0.74
N ARG A 274 -4.42 10.16 -0.19
CA ARG A 274 -5.34 9.87 -1.30
C ARG A 274 -4.75 8.77 -2.18
N THR A 275 -5.51 7.70 -2.40
CA THR A 275 -5.14 6.56 -3.24
C THR A 275 -6.32 6.06 -4.05
N GLU A 276 -6.03 5.41 -5.16
CA GLU A 276 -6.99 4.60 -5.90
C GLU A 276 -6.72 3.11 -5.62
N VAL A 277 -7.77 2.35 -5.37
CA VAL A 277 -7.68 0.94 -4.94
C VAL A 277 -8.54 0.04 -5.80
N TRP A 278 -7.95 -1.02 -6.33
CA TRP A 278 -8.65 -2.05 -7.10
C TRP A 278 -8.51 -3.40 -6.43
N LEU A 279 -9.59 -4.17 -6.41
CA LEU A 279 -9.61 -5.53 -5.84
C LEU A 279 -9.94 -6.54 -6.93
N LYS A 280 -9.22 -7.67 -6.94
CA LYS A 280 -9.42 -8.75 -7.92
C LYS A 280 -9.36 -10.10 -7.23
N SER A 281 -10.35 -10.96 -7.50
CA SER A 281 -10.26 -12.37 -7.15
C SER A 281 -9.33 -13.09 -8.13
N HIS A 282 -8.59 -14.10 -7.65
CA HIS A 282 -8.00 -15.04 -8.61
C HIS A 282 -9.13 -15.82 -9.29
N ASN A 283 -9.05 -15.96 -10.61
CA ASN A 283 -9.95 -16.86 -11.33
C ASN A 283 -9.80 -18.25 -10.74
N SER A 284 -10.92 -18.86 -10.37
CA SER A 284 -10.95 -20.26 -9.98
C SER A 284 -10.69 -21.06 -11.26
N ASN A 285 -9.47 -21.59 -11.42
CA ASN A 285 -9.25 -22.69 -12.35
C ASN A 285 -10.05 -23.91 -11.88
#